data_AF-A0A679JQD6-F1
#
_entry.id   AF-A0A679JQD6-F1
#
_cell.length_a   1.000
_cell.length_b   1.000
_cell.length_c   1.000
_cell.angle_alpha   90.00
_cell.angle_beta   90.00
_cell.angle_gamma   90.00
#
_symmetry.space_group_name_H-M   'P 1'
#
loop_
_entity.id
_entity.type
_entity.pdbx_description
1 polymer ?
#
loop_
_entity_poly.entity_id
_entity_poly.type
_entity_poly.pdbx_seq_one_letter_code
_entity_poly.pdbx_strand_id
1 'polypeptide(L)'
;MIGNRMSNIALLAASAIICSALPASAARYDGYWSMVAETTNGHCGYIEIGLEITGGRIYSTSGSFAFYPIQLGGRVSDSGQARMNAVAGPRIAYGTGRFGEFSAGGTWRGTGPSGLCSGVWSAERS
;
A
#
# COMPACT_ATOMS: atom_id res chain seq x y z
N MET A 1 -21.95 -40.20 -67.68
CA MET A 1 -21.07 -40.33 -66.51
C MET A 1 -21.35 -39.16 -65.58
N ILE A 2 -21.86 -39.49 -64.39
CA ILE A 2 -21.75 -38.80 -63.10
C ILE A 2 -21.39 -37.30 -63.12
N GLY A 3 -22.35 -36.48 -62.68
CA GLY A 3 -22.03 -35.18 -62.10
C GLY A 3 -21.53 -35.34 -60.67
N ASN A 4 -20.84 -34.33 -60.13
CA ASN A 4 -21.15 -33.79 -58.81
C ASN A 4 -20.34 -32.53 -58.48
N ARG A 5 -21.08 -31.57 -57.91
CA ARG A 5 -20.65 -30.37 -57.21
C ARG A 5 -19.80 -30.74 -55.99
N MET A 6 -18.69 -30.04 -55.76
CA MET A 6 -17.90 -30.10 -54.51
C MET A 6 -17.38 -28.69 -54.23
N SER A 7 -18.17 -27.83 -53.58
CA SER A 7 -18.17 -27.50 -52.13
C SER A 7 -17.01 -26.58 -51.73
N ASN A 8 -17.31 -25.28 -51.67
CA ASN A 8 -16.41 -24.21 -51.18
C ASN A 8 -16.28 -24.34 -49.66
N ILE A 9 -15.07 -24.63 -49.16
CA ILE A 9 -14.77 -24.59 -47.73
C ILE A 9 -14.34 -23.15 -47.39
N ALA A 10 -15.26 -22.38 -46.81
CA ALA A 10 -14.96 -21.07 -46.26
C ALA A 10 -14.21 -21.23 -44.93
N LEU A 11 -12.95 -20.83 -44.89
CA LEU A 11 -12.11 -20.84 -43.69
C LEU A 11 -12.38 -19.55 -42.89
N LEU A 12 -13.21 -19.62 -41.85
CA LEU A 12 -13.42 -18.51 -40.91
C LEU A 12 -12.27 -18.50 -39.89
N ALA A 13 -11.30 -17.60 -40.07
CA ALA A 13 -10.28 -17.30 -39.08
C ALA A 13 -10.88 -16.37 -38.01
N ALA A 14 -11.20 -16.90 -36.84
CA ALA A 14 -11.60 -16.11 -35.68
C ALA A 14 -10.34 -15.55 -35.00
N SER A 15 -10.04 -14.27 -35.23
CA SER A 15 -9.00 -13.54 -34.50
C SER A 15 -9.47 -13.25 -33.08
N ALA A 16 -9.02 -14.05 -32.11
CA ALA A 16 -9.22 -13.76 -30.70
C ALA A 16 -8.29 -12.61 -30.27
N ILE A 17 -8.86 -11.44 -30.00
CA ILE A 17 -8.16 -10.32 -29.38
C ILE A 17 -8.00 -10.65 -27.90
N ILE A 18 -6.82 -11.15 -27.51
CA ILE A 18 -6.46 -11.35 -26.11
C ILE A 18 -6.17 -9.97 -25.52
N CYS A 19 -7.16 -9.38 -24.87
CA CYS A 19 -6.98 -8.17 -24.07
C CYS A 19 -6.23 -8.55 -22.79
N SER A 20 -4.90 -8.48 -22.82
CA SER A 20 -4.08 -8.66 -21.62
C SER A 20 -4.29 -7.47 -20.69
N ALA A 21 -5.20 -7.63 -19.71
CA ALA A 21 -5.28 -6.74 -18.58
C ALA A 21 -3.94 -6.83 -17.81
N LEU A 22 -3.17 -5.74 -17.79
CA LEU A 22 -2.03 -5.63 -16.90
C LEU A 22 -2.51 -5.93 -15.47
N PRO A 23 -1.81 -6.78 -14.70
CA PRO A 23 -2.16 -6.98 -13.31
C PRO A 23 -2.20 -5.61 -12.65
N ALA A 24 -3.32 -5.30 -11.98
CA ALA A 24 -3.48 -4.08 -11.20
C ALA A 24 -2.50 -4.16 -10.03
N SER A 25 -1.25 -3.82 -10.32
CA SER A 25 -0.18 -3.66 -9.35
C SER A 25 -0.65 -2.70 -8.26
N ALA A 26 -0.21 -2.92 -7.03
CA ALA A 26 -0.27 -1.95 -5.94
C ALA A 26 0.22 -0.53 -6.33
N ALA A 27 0.81 -0.36 -7.53
CA ALA A 27 0.96 0.88 -8.27
C ALA A 27 -0.19 1.89 -8.12
N ARG A 28 -1.45 1.46 -7.94
CA ARG A 28 -2.56 2.40 -7.70
C ARG A 28 -2.37 3.26 -6.43
N TYR A 29 -1.60 2.77 -5.47
CA TYR A 29 -1.27 3.43 -4.20
C TYR A 29 0.09 4.12 -4.23
N ASP A 30 0.87 3.97 -5.30
CA ASP A 30 2.20 4.56 -5.44
C ASP A 30 2.12 6.10 -5.42
N GLY A 31 3.18 6.74 -4.92
CA GLY A 31 3.29 8.19 -4.75
C GLY A 31 3.46 8.61 -3.29
N TYR A 32 3.36 9.92 -3.06
CA TYR A 32 3.59 10.53 -1.76
C TYR A 32 2.31 10.60 -0.93
N TRP A 33 2.48 10.44 0.37
CA TRP A 33 1.42 10.48 1.36
C TRP A 33 1.87 11.23 2.60
N SER A 34 0.93 11.95 3.20
CA SER A 34 1.06 12.53 4.54
C SER A 34 0.33 11.63 5.52
N MET A 35 1.05 11.04 6.46
CA MET A 35 0.51 10.15 7.48
C MET A 35 0.62 10.77 8.86
N VAL A 36 -0.38 10.47 9.69
CA VAL A 36 -0.42 10.82 11.11
C VAL A 36 -0.61 9.55 11.91
N ALA A 37 0.23 9.34 12.92
CA ALA A 37 -0.02 8.35 13.97
C ALA A 37 -0.51 9.08 15.23
N GLU A 38 -1.77 8.86 15.58
CA GLU A 38 -2.40 9.43 16.76
C GLU A 38 -2.46 8.37 17.87
N THR A 39 -1.97 8.73 19.06
CA THR A 39 -2.00 7.86 20.23
C THR A 39 -3.37 7.92 20.90
N THR A 40 -4.05 6.78 21.03
CA THR A 40 -5.31 6.67 21.79
C THR A 40 -5.11 6.00 23.15
N ASN A 41 -3.97 5.35 23.35
CA ASN A 41 -3.55 4.77 24.63
C ASN A 41 -2.02 4.91 24.79
N GLY A 42 -1.58 5.49 25.91
CA GLY A 42 -0.19 5.85 26.16
C GLY A 42 0.06 7.34 26.01
N HIS A 43 1.34 7.74 25.96
CA HIS A 43 1.76 9.15 26.02
C HIS A 43 2.51 9.63 24.76
N CYS A 44 2.54 8.82 23.70
CA CYS A 44 3.34 9.12 22.51
C CYS A 44 2.79 10.31 21.67
N GLY A 45 1.55 10.74 21.92
CA GLY A 45 0.97 11.94 21.31
C GLY A 45 0.63 11.78 19.82
N TYR A 46 0.85 12.85 19.06
CA TYR A 46 0.52 13.00 17.65
C TYR A 46 1.82 13.08 16.84
N ILE A 47 2.01 12.18 15.87
CA ILE A 47 3.27 12.01 15.15
C ILE A 47 3.02 12.08 13.64
N GLU A 48 3.55 13.12 13.01
CA GLU A 48 3.48 13.32 11.56
C GLU A 48 4.63 12.62 10.84
N ILE A 49 4.30 11.93 9.76
CA ILE A 49 5.23 11.10 8.99
C ILE A 49 4.89 11.25 7.50
N GLY A 50 5.83 11.78 6.71
CA GLY A 50 5.76 11.68 5.26
C GLY A 50 6.18 10.27 4.81
N LEU A 51 5.48 9.71 3.83
CA LEU A 51 5.88 8.44 3.21
C LEU A 51 5.72 8.46 1.69
N GLU A 52 6.49 7.60 1.04
CA GLU A 52 6.37 7.28 -0.37
C GLU A 52 6.03 5.79 -0.52
N ILE A 53 5.15 5.49 -1.46
CA ILE A 53 4.87 4.13 -1.90
C ILE A 53 5.43 3.95 -3.32
N THR A 54 6.24 2.92 -3.52
CA THR A 54 6.79 2.57 -4.84
C THR A 54 6.71 1.06 -5.03
N GLY A 55 5.98 0.61 -6.05
CA GLY A 55 5.72 -0.81 -6.28
C GLY A 55 5.07 -1.50 -5.07
N GLY A 56 4.17 -0.80 -4.38
CA GLY A 56 3.52 -1.29 -3.16
C GLY A 56 4.43 -1.41 -1.93
N ARG A 57 5.65 -0.85 -1.96
CA ARG A 57 6.54 -0.81 -0.80
C ARG A 57 6.55 0.59 -0.19
N ILE A 58 6.44 0.65 1.13
CA ILE A 58 6.36 1.89 1.89
C ILE A 58 7.75 2.29 2.39
N TYR A 59 8.08 3.57 2.27
CA TYR A 59 9.28 4.20 2.80
C TYR A 59 8.94 5.53 3.46
N SER A 60 9.48 5.82 4.65
CA SER A 60 9.41 7.18 5.22
C SER A 60 10.23 8.16 4.39
N THR A 61 9.67 9.33 4.13
CA THR A 61 10.35 10.48 3.50
C THR A 61 10.63 11.59 4.51
N SER A 62 9.86 11.65 5.61
CA SER A 62 10.05 12.61 6.69
C SER A 62 9.47 12.08 8.01
N GLY A 63 9.61 12.86 9.08
CA GLY A 63 9.08 12.55 10.40
C GLY A 63 10.17 12.27 11.43
N SER A 64 9.91 12.69 12.66
CA SER A 64 10.79 12.45 13.80
C SER A 64 9.96 12.19 15.05
N PHE A 65 10.49 11.38 15.96
CA PHE A 65 9.88 11.15 17.26
C PHE A 65 10.95 11.14 18.35
N ALA A 66 10.73 11.97 19.39
CA ALA A 66 11.66 12.13 20.50
C ALA A 66 13.12 12.34 20.05
N PHE A 67 13.32 13.26 19.11
CA PHE A 67 14.61 13.66 18.51
C PHE A 67 15.30 12.62 17.61
N TYR A 68 14.65 11.49 17.32
CA TYR A 68 15.16 10.50 16.35
C TYR A 68 14.38 10.60 15.05
N PRO A 69 15.04 10.49 13.88
CA PRO A 69 14.34 10.34 12.61
C PRO A 69 13.52 9.04 12.63
N ILE A 70 12.35 9.08 12.02
CA ILE A 70 11.50 7.88 11.88
C ILE A 70 11.93 7.15 10.62
N GLN A 71 12.19 5.85 10.77
CA GLN A 71 12.36 4.92 9.67
C GLN A 71 11.10 4.06 9.57
N LEU A 72 10.21 4.42 8.64
CA LEU A 72 9.00 3.66 8.35
C LEU A 72 9.25 2.76 7.13
N GLY A 73 8.91 1.48 7.27
CA GLY A 73 8.93 0.51 6.18
C GLY A 73 7.65 -0.31 6.16
N GLY A 74 7.34 -0.91 5.03
CA GLY A 74 6.17 -1.77 4.93
C GLY A 74 5.80 -2.16 3.51
N ARG A 75 4.61 -2.74 3.38
CA ARG A 75 4.00 -3.06 2.10
C ARG A 75 2.50 -2.82 2.09
N VAL A 76 2.01 -2.43 0.92
CA VAL A 76 0.60 -2.39 0.54
C VAL A 76 0.38 -3.46 -0.52
N SER A 77 -0.58 -4.35 -0.27
CA SER A 77 -1.04 -5.34 -1.27
C SER A 77 -1.91 -4.68 -2.34
N ASP A 78 -2.17 -5.39 -3.44
CA ASP A 78 -3.10 -4.92 -4.49
C ASP A 78 -4.53 -4.69 -3.96
N SER A 79 -4.90 -5.39 -2.88
CA SER A 79 -6.17 -5.17 -2.18
C SER A 79 -6.18 -3.92 -1.30
N GLY A 80 -5.07 -3.21 -1.17
CA GLY A 80 -4.89 -2.05 -0.29
C GLY A 80 -4.52 -2.40 1.15
N GLN A 81 -4.55 -3.67 1.57
CA GLN A 81 -4.11 -4.04 2.92
C GLN A 81 -2.65 -3.69 3.13
N ALA A 82 -2.35 -3.02 4.24
CA ALA A 82 -1.03 -2.54 4.58
C ALA A 82 -0.53 -3.15 5.89
N ARG A 83 0.77 -3.46 5.90
CA ARG A 83 1.53 -3.79 7.11
C ARG A 83 2.80 -2.97 7.13
N MET A 84 3.07 -2.35 8.28
CA MET A 84 4.15 -1.39 8.46
C MET A 84 4.92 -1.68 9.74
N ASN A 85 6.19 -1.31 9.75
CA ASN A 85 7.02 -1.23 10.94
C ASN A 85 7.73 0.13 10.94
N ALA A 86 7.83 0.74 12.12
CA ALA A 86 8.55 2.00 12.31
C ALA A 86 9.62 1.83 13.39
N VAL A 87 10.75 2.49 13.20
CA VAL A 87 11.83 2.58 14.20
C VAL A 87 12.19 4.05 14.41
N ALA A 88 12.35 4.46 15.66
CA ALA A 88 12.82 5.79 16.05
C ALA A 88 13.72 5.69 17.28
N GLY A 89 15.03 5.59 17.05
CA GLY A 89 16.01 5.30 18.10
C GLY A 89 15.71 3.94 18.76
N PRO A 90 15.55 3.86 20.10
CA PRO A 90 15.25 2.60 20.81
C PRO A 90 13.77 2.19 20.73
N ARG A 91 12.95 2.87 19.92
CA ARG A 91 11.50 2.68 19.87
C ARG A 91 11.11 1.95 18.60
N ILE A 92 10.18 1.02 18.72
CA ILE A 92 9.67 0.23 17.59
C ILE A 92 8.15 0.28 17.62
N ALA A 93 7.53 0.42 16.45
CA ALA A 93 6.09 0.32 16.29
C ALA A 93 5.71 -0.55 15.09
N TYR A 94 4.53 -1.14 15.17
CA TYR A 94 3.93 -1.93 14.10
C TYR A 94 2.57 -1.35 13.75
N GLY A 95 2.31 -1.21 12.46
CA GLY A 95 1.07 -0.67 11.92
C GLY A 95 0.39 -1.67 11.00
N THR A 96 -0.94 -1.70 11.04
CA THR A 96 -1.77 -2.41 10.06
C THR A 96 -2.91 -1.51 9.62
N GLY A 97 -3.41 -1.69 8.40
CA GLY A 97 -4.55 -0.91 7.92
C GLY A 97 -4.79 -1.12 6.44
N ARG A 98 -5.40 -0.11 5.80
CA ARG A 98 -5.75 -0.18 4.38
C ARG A 98 -5.57 1.16 3.69
N PHE A 99 -5.00 1.12 2.48
CA PHE A 99 -4.95 2.24 1.56
C PHE A 99 -6.14 2.20 0.61
N GLY A 100 -6.83 3.34 0.52
CA GLY A 100 -7.70 3.71 -0.57
C GLY A 100 -6.93 4.52 -1.62
N GLU A 101 -7.65 5.12 -2.56
CA GLU A 101 -7.03 5.86 -3.66
C GLU A 101 -6.50 7.24 -3.24
N PHE A 102 -7.16 7.86 -2.25
CA PHE A 102 -6.85 9.21 -1.78
C PHE A 102 -6.63 9.29 -0.27
N SER A 103 -7.12 8.32 0.49
CA SER A 103 -6.98 8.25 1.94
C SER A 103 -6.67 6.83 2.39
N ALA A 104 -6.06 6.72 3.56
CA ALA A 104 -5.70 5.45 4.18
C ALA A 104 -5.84 5.55 5.69
N GLY A 105 -5.89 4.40 6.36
CA GLY A 105 -5.87 4.38 7.81
C GLY A 105 -5.83 3.00 8.41
N GLY A 106 -5.66 2.95 9.73
CA GLY A 106 -5.64 1.72 10.49
C GLY A 106 -5.22 1.91 11.94
N THR A 107 -4.58 0.88 12.49
CA THR A 107 -4.13 0.88 13.89
C THR A 107 -2.64 0.63 13.99
N TRP A 108 -2.04 1.12 15.07
CA TRP A 108 -0.64 0.90 15.37
C TRP A 108 -0.43 0.61 16.86
N ARG A 109 0.68 -0.07 17.16
CA ARG A 109 1.15 -0.32 18.52
C ARG A 109 2.66 -0.17 18.55
N GLY A 110 3.18 0.49 19.59
CA GLY A 110 4.59 0.79 19.75
C GLY A 110 5.09 0.52 21.16
N THR A 111 6.40 0.34 21.24
CA THR A 111 7.13 0.03 22.48
C THR A 111 8.41 0.86 22.51
N GLY A 112 8.81 1.29 23.71
CA GLY A 112 10.05 2.02 23.92
C GLY A 112 10.39 2.17 25.41
N PRO A 113 11.48 2.89 25.73
CA PRO A 113 11.95 3.06 27.11
C PRO A 113 10.90 3.68 28.06
N SER A 114 10.01 4.50 27.50
CA SER A 114 8.93 5.17 28.22
C SER A 114 7.66 4.32 28.36
N GLY A 115 7.65 3.07 27.87
CA GLY A 115 6.52 2.15 27.94
C GLY A 115 5.84 1.89 26.60
N LEU A 116 4.58 1.45 26.67
CA LEU A 116 3.76 1.06 25.52
C LEU A 116 2.89 2.22 25.06
N CYS A 117 2.70 2.32 23.75
CA CYS A 117 1.70 3.20 23.15
C CYS A 117 0.92 2.44 22.07
N SER A 118 -0.30 2.87 21.82
CA SER A 118 -1.09 2.39 20.68
C SER A 118 -2.09 3.43 20.24
N GLY A 119 -2.55 3.31 19.02
CA GLY A 119 -3.65 4.12 18.56
C GLY A 119 -4.01 3.85 17.11
N VAL A 120 -4.44 4.92 16.46
CA VAL A 120 -4.88 4.90 15.06
C VAL A 120 -3.90 5.69 14.21
N TRP A 121 -3.86 5.37 12.93
CA TRP A 121 -3.17 6.20 11.96
C TRP A 121 -4.11 6.49 10.81
N SER A 122 -3.93 7.65 10.20
CA SER A 122 -4.59 8.07 8.98
C SER A 122 -3.53 8.59 8.02
N ALA A 123 -3.80 8.50 6.73
CA ALA A 123 -2.96 9.15 5.73
C ALA A 123 -3.81 9.71 4.59
N GLU A 124 -3.31 10.78 3.99
CA GLU A 124 -3.88 11.41 2.81
C GLU A 124 -2.81 11.50 1.72
N ARG A 125 -3.24 11.36 0.47
CA ARG A 125 -2.34 11.49 -0.67
C ARG A 125 -1.91 12.95 -0.81
N SER A 126 -0.63 13.18 -1.07
CA SER A 126 -0.04 14.51 -1.25
C SER A 126 -0.05 14.98 -2.70
#